data_AF-Q23376-F1
#
_entry.id   AF-Q23376-F1
#
_cell.length_a   1.000
_cell.length_b   1.000
_cell.length_c   1.000
_cell.angle_alpha   90.00
_cell.angle_beta   90.00
_cell.angle_gamma   90.00
#
_symmetry.space_group_name_H-M   'P 1'
#
loop_
_entity.id
_entity.type
_entity.pdbx_description
1 polymer ?
#
loop_
_entity_poly.entity_id
_entity_poly.type
_entity_poly.pdbx_seq_one_letter_code
_entity_poly.pdbx_strand_id
1 'polypeptide(L)'
;MVHTADNAWRAHIPLMYREDFLCSSGVARWNEEFPRHCVVSQHDRHKTKSVLVILFLIAMRNIKNNRGTFTRIKDRLSSALKSPASLFRRSPEISLREDILSWKKSPHSLAASEYGGSDLLVQFLKQQTSDDYVDFWLESGEYRWTRTKPGRKRDIEAQRIYDKFVYGECPRKIAHLEKMCFVSRQGPTGRDVFICAQAYVGTNFPKDSYKKFLQDPIYLNLLKTVSSGATQLNE
;
A
#
# COMPACT_ATOMS: atom_id res chain seq x y z
N MET A 1 34.77 -14.25 13.62
CA MET A 1 33.60 -15.13 13.33
C MET A 1 32.24 -14.51 13.67
N VAL A 2 32.14 -13.51 14.57
CA VAL A 2 30.84 -12.88 14.90
C VAL A 2 30.27 -12.03 13.75
N HIS A 3 31.10 -11.25 13.05
CA HIS A 3 30.64 -10.42 11.91
C HIS A 3 30.14 -11.21 10.69
N THR A 4 30.55 -12.46 10.52
CA THR A 4 30.15 -13.27 9.36
C THR A 4 28.72 -13.81 9.53
N ALA A 5 28.31 -14.15 10.75
CA ALA A 5 26.94 -14.59 11.04
C ALA A 5 25.94 -13.41 10.93
N ASP A 6 26.30 -12.24 11.46
CA ASP A 6 25.41 -11.06 11.43
C ASP A 6 25.16 -10.50 10.01
N ASN A 7 25.97 -10.89 9.03
CA ASN A 7 25.80 -10.50 7.63
C ASN A 7 25.24 -11.61 6.73
N ALA A 8 25.02 -12.83 7.24
CA ALA A 8 24.53 -13.94 6.43
C ALA A 8 23.18 -13.63 5.77
N TRP A 9 22.31 -12.90 6.48
CA TRP A 9 21.01 -12.49 5.95
C TRP A 9 21.12 -11.61 4.69
N ARG A 10 22.24 -10.89 4.51
CA ARG A 10 22.44 -10.04 3.32
C ARG A 10 22.50 -10.85 2.03
N ALA A 11 22.90 -12.12 2.10
CA ALA A 11 22.87 -13.02 0.94
C ALA A 11 21.44 -13.28 0.41
N HIS A 12 20.41 -13.08 1.24
CA HIS A 12 19.00 -13.24 0.87
C HIS A 12 18.33 -11.92 0.47
N ILE A 13 19.07 -10.82 0.41
CA ILE A 13 18.54 -9.55 -0.10
C ILE A 13 18.23 -9.74 -1.60
N PRO A 14 16.95 -9.57 -2.01
CA PRO A 14 16.56 -9.71 -3.40
C PRO A 14 17.16 -8.58 -4.24
N LEU A 15 17.18 -8.79 -5.56
CA LEU A 15 17.60 -7.76 -6.49
C LEU A 15 16.64 -6.57 -6.42
N MET A 16 17.18 -5.39 -6.11
CA MET A 16 16.41 -4.17 -5.97
C MET A 16 16.40 -3.36 -7.25
N TYR A 17 15.21 -2.95 -7.69
CA TYR A 17 15.04 -2.09 -8.86
C TYR A 17 14.63 -0.68 -8.46
N ARG A 18 14.90 0.30 -9.33
CA ARG A 18 14.55 1.70 -9.10
C ARG A 18 13.04 1.88 -8.89
N GLU A 19 12.24 1.04 -9.54
CA GLU A 19 10.79 1.07 -9.49
C GLU A 19 10.21 0.55 -8.17
N ASP A 20 10.93 -0.28 -7.42
CA ASP A 20 10.51 -0.75 -6.09
C ASP A 20 10.48 0.41 -5.07
N PHE A 21 11.26 1.47 -5.35
CA PHE A 21 11.26 2.72 -4.59
C PHE A 21 10.19 3.71 -5.05
N LEU A 22 9.35 3.36 -6.05
CA LEU A 22 8.37 4.24 -6.70
C LEU A 22 9.01 5.58 -7.14
N CYS A 23 10.14 5.51 -7.85
CA CYS A 23 10.89 6.66 -8.38
C CYS A 23 11.37 7.67 -7.32
N SER A 24 11.62 7.23 -6.09
CA SER A 24 11.97 8.10 -4.97
C SER A 24 13.47 8.35 -4.77
N SER A 25 13.78 9.27 -3.85
CA SER A 25 15.12 9.52 -3.29
C SER A 25 15.69 8.37 -2.46
N GLY A 26 14.93 7.29 -2.23
CA GLY A 26 15.37 6.16 -1.41
C GLY A 26 16.52 5.35 -1.99
N VAL A 27 16.75 5.43 -3.31
CA VAL A 27 17.84 4.73 -3.99
C VAL A 27 19.21 5.09 -3.41
N ALA A 28 19.46 6.38 -3.16
CA ALA A 28 20.74 6.82 -2.60
C ALA A 28 20.98 6.19 -1.22
N ARG A 29 19.98 6.26 -0.34
CA ARG A 29 20.01 5.67 0.99
C ARG A 29 20.18 4.14 0.96
N TRP A 30 19.51 3.47 0.03
CA TRP A 30 19.68 2.02 -0.15
C TRP A 30 21.10 1.67 -0.57
N ASN A 31 21.66 2.39 -1.55
CA ASN A 31 23.01 2.13 -2.05
C ASN A 31 24.09 2.43 -1.01
N GLU A 32 23.88 3.44 -0.16
CA GLU A 32 24.76 3.76 0.96
C GLU A 32 24.77 2.63 2.00
N GLU A 33 23.60 2.10 2.34
CA GLU A 33 23.44 1.04 3.35
C GLU A 33 23.84 -0.35 2.84
N PHE A 34 23.54 -0.62 1.56
CA PHE A 34 23.75 -1.91 0.91
C PHE A 34 24.61 -1.76 -0.35
N PRO A 35 25.89 -1.36 -0.23
CA PRO A 35 26.76 -1.07 -1.38
C PRO A 35 27.07 -2.29 -2.26
N ARG A 36 26.83 -3.50 -1.77
CA ARG A 36 26.94 -4.76 -2.54
C ARG A 36 25.64 -5.19 -3.22
N HIS A 37 24.52 -4.57 -2.84
CA HIS A 37 23.19 -4.83 -3.39
C HIS A 37 22.61 -3.52 -3.95
N CYS A 38 23.46 -2.74 -4.62
CA CYS A 38 23.05 -1.48 -5.23
C CYS A 38 21.84 -1.70 -6.12
N VAL A 39 20.93 -0.74 -6.09
CA VAL A 39 19.78 -0.69 -7.00
C VAL A 39 20.30 -0.77 -8.43
N VAL A 40 19.84 -1.77 -9.17
CA VAL A 40 20.28 -1.99 -10.55
C VAL A 40 19.85 -0.77 -11.38
N SER A 41 20.83 -0.05 -11.93
CA SER A 41 20.59 1.24 -12.60
C SER A 41 20.39 1.14 -14.12
N GLN A 42 20.48 -0.04 -14.72
CA GLN A 42 20.89 -0.12 -16.12
C GLN A 42 19.80 -0.64 -17.08
N HIS A 43 19.45 0.25 -18.01
CA HIS A 43 18.89 0.06 -19.37
C HIS A 43 17.60 -0.73 -19.59
N ASP A 44 17.28 -1.72 -18.77
CA ASP A 44 15.96 -2.33 -18.84
C ASP A 44 14.96 -1.37 -18.19
N ARG A 45 14.05 -0.86 -19.01
CA ARG A 45 12.83 -0.18 -18.54
C ARG A 45 11.97 -1.20 -17.81
N HIS A 46 12.39 -1.61 -16.62
CA HIS A 46 11.57 -2.38 -15.71
C HIS A 46 10.36 -1.52 -15.41
N LYS A 47 9.18 -1.98 -15.81
CA LYS A 47 7.93 -1.30 -15.50
C LYS A 47 7.61 -1.55 -14.03
N THR A 48 7.23 -0.50 -13.30
CA THR A 48 6.67 -0.62 -11.95
C THR A 48 5.60 -1.70 -11.93
N LYS A 49 5.66 -2.61 -10.95
CA LYS A 49 4.64 -3.65 -10.77
C LYS A 49 3.29 -2.97 -10.60
N SER A 50 2.28 -3.39 -11.36
CA SER A 50 0.93 -2.81 -11.28
C SER A 50 0.38 -2.80 -9.85
N VAL A 51 0.68 -3.83 -9.07
CA VAL A 51 0.28 -3.93 -7.67
C VAL A 51 0.84 -2.81 -6.80
N LEU A 52 2.11 -2.41 -6.98
CA LEU A 52 2.71 -1.30 -6.24
C LEU A 52 2.04 0.03 -6.59
N VAL A 53 1.64 0.21 -7.86
CA VAL A 53 0.85 1.37 -8.30
C VAL A 53 -0.52 1.38 -7.63
N ILE A 54 -1.20 0.23 -7.57
CA ILE A 54 -2.52 0.13 -6.95
C ILE A 54 -2.44 0.40 -5.45
N LEU A 55 -1.50 -0.23 -4.73
CA LEU A 55 -1.30 -0.02 -3.31
C LEU A 55 -0.93 1.44 -3.00
N PHE A 56 -0.11 2.09 -3.85
CA PHE A 56 0.18 3.53 -3.73
C PHE A 56 -1.11 4.36 -3.83
N LEU A 57 -1.96 4.09 -4.82
CA LEU A 57 -3.22 4.80 -4.98
C LEU A 57 -4.18 4.55 -3.80
N ILE A 58 -4.22 3.32 -3.26
CA ILE A 58 -4.99 2.98 -2.05
C ILE A 58 -4.50 3.81 -0.86
N ALA A 59 -3.18 3.82 -0.59
CA ALA A 59 -2.62 4.60 0.51
C ALA A 59 -2.92 6.10 0.37
N MET A 60 -2.79 6.65 -0.85
CA MET A 60 -3.13 8.05 -1.14
C MET A 60 -4.62 8.34 -0.91
N ARG A 61 -5.51 7.40 -1.29
CA ARG A 61 -6.94 7.48 -1.03
C ARG A 61 -7.23 7.42 0.47
N ASN A 62 -6.58 6.53 1.23
CA ASN A 62 -6.74 6.41 2.68
C ASN A 62 -6.30 7.70 3.41
N ILE A 63 -5.16 8.29 3.01
CA ILE A 63 -4.73 9.59 3.53
C ILE A 63 -5.77 10.68 3.23
N LYS A 64 -6.28 10.73 1.99
CA LYS A 64 -7.29 11.72 1.57
C LYS A 64 -8.60 11.50 2.33
N ASN A 65 -9.03 10.26 2.52
CA ASN A 65 -10.23 9.90 3.26
C ASN A 65 -10.08 10.20 4.74
N ASN A 66 -8.93 9.98 5.37
CA ASN A 66 -8.73 10.35 6.77
C ASN A 66 -8.82 11.87 6.97
N ARG A 67 -8.26 12.67 6.04
CA ARG A 67 -8.43 14.13 6.04
C ARG A 67 -9.86 14.55 5.72
N GLY A 68 -10.43 13.97 4.67
CA GLY A 68 -11.75 14.27 4.14
C GLY A 68 -12.87 13.83 5.08
N THR A 69 -12.71 12.74 5.82
CA THR A 69 -13.64 12.29 6.87
C THR A 69 -13.61 13.28 8.02
N PHE A 70 -12.44 13.76 8.44
CA PHE A 70 -12.36 14.82 9.44
C PHE A 70 -13.03 16.12 8.96
N THR A 71 -12.73 16.56 7.73
CA THR A 71 -13.37 17.75 7.14
C THR A 71 -14.86 17.53 6.91
N ARG A 72 -15.30 16.38 6.40
CA ARG A 72 -16.70 16.04 6.15
C ARG A 72 -17.48 15.88 7.45
N ILE A 73 -16.90 15.35 8.51
CA ILE A 73 -17.55 15.33 9.83
C ILE A 73 -17.73 16.77 10.30
N LYS A 74 -16.69 17.61 10.20
CA LYS A 74 -16.80 19.04 10.54
C LYS A 74 -17.85 19.77 9.69
N ASP A 75 -17.83 19.56 8.38
CA ASP A 75 -18.75 20.17 7.42
C ASP A 75 -20.16 19.65 7.60
N ARG A 76 -20.36 18.33 7.77
CA ARG A 76 -21.67 17.71 8.06
C ARG A 76 -22.21 18.14 9.40
N LEU A 77 -21.37 18.32 10.42
CA LEU A 77 -21.82 18.91 11.68
C LEU A 77 -22.28 20.35 11.43
N SER A 78 -21.48 21.17 10.71
CA SER A 78 -21.88 22.54 10.37
C SER A 78 -23.10 22.63 9.46
N SER A 79 -23.30 21.66 8.56
CA SER A 79 -24.36 21.64 7.55
C SER A 79 -25.60 20.98 8.10
N ALA A 80 -25.51 19.99 9.00
CA ALA A 80 -26.64 19.45 9.75
C ALA A 80 -27.18 20.49 10.74
N LEU A 81 -26.31 21.31 11.33
CA LEU A 81 -26.71 22.50 12.09
C LEU A 81 -27.47 23.53 11.21
N LYS A 82 -27.28 23.52 9.88
CA LYS A 82 -27.98 24.41 8.93
C LYS A 82 -29.18 23.75 8.22
N SER A 83 -29.11 22.45 7.90
CA SER A 83 -30.08 21.66 7.14
C SER A 83 -29.70 20.15 7.12
N PRO A 84 -30.43 19.30 7.86
CA PRO A 84 -30.18 17.85 7.96
C PRO A 84 -30.31 17.05 6.65
N ALA A 85 -31.07 17.55 5.67
CA ALA A 85 -31.39 16.83 4.42
C ALA A 85 -30.16 16.64 3.48
N SER A 86 -29.11 17.46 3.66
CA SER A 86 -27.90 17.40 2.83
C SER A 86 -27.03 16.15 3.05
N LEU A 87 -27.29 15.38 4.12
CA LEU A 87 -26.44 14.24 4.52
C LEU A 87 -26.49 13.05 3.54
N PHE A 88 -27.56 12.91 2.76
CA PHE A 88 -27.89 11.69 2.02
C PHE A 88 -27.61 11.74 0.50
N ARG A 89 -27.19 12.88 -0.07
CA ARG A 89 -27.19 13.08 -1.53
C ARG A 89 -25.90 12.65 -2.23
N ARG A 90 -25.48 11.39 -2.13
CA ARG A 90 -24.43 10.90 -3.04
C ARG A 90 -24.78 9.53 -3.56
N SER A 91 -25.45 9.50 -4.71
CA SER A 91 -25.61 8.31 -5.53
C SER A 91 -24.37 8.14 -6.42
N PRO A 92 -23.80 6.93 -6.53
CA PRO A 92 -22.67 6.66 -7.40
C PRO A 92 -23.02 6.83 -8.88
N GLU A 93 -22.07 7.32 -9.66
CA GLU A 93 -22.25 7.78 -11.05
C GLU A 93 -22.25 6.62 -12.07
N ILE A 94 -21.71 5.46 -11.67
CA ILE A 94 -21.52 4.29 -12.53
C ILE A 94 -22.17 3.06 -11.86
N SER A 95 -22.75 2.16 -12.66
CA SER A 95 -23.35 0.93 -12.15
C SER A 95 -22.28 -0.03 -11.58
N LEU A 96 -22.67 -0.86 -10.60
CA LEU A 96 -21.78 -1.89 -10.02
C LEU A 96 -21.12 -2.77 -11.11
N ARG A 97 -21.88 -3.13 -12.14
CA ARG A 97 -21.39 -3.95 -13.26
C ARG A 97 -20.32 -3.24 -14.07
N GLU A 98 -20.56 -1.99 -14.43
CA GLU A 98 -19.61 -1.19 -15.19
C GLU A 98 -18.33 -0.92 -14.40
N ASP A 99 -18.44 -0.72 -13.08
CA ASP A 99 -17.28 -0.58 -12.19
C ASP A 99 -16.43 -1.86 -12.21
N ILE A 100 -17.01 -3.03 -11.93
CA ILE A 100 -16.28 -4.32 -11.91
C ILE A 100 -15.64 -4.63 -13.27
N LEU A 101 -16.34 -4.33 -14.38
CA LEU A 101 -15.78 -4.48 -15.72
C LEU A 101 -14.65 -3.49 -16.01
N SER A 102 -14.61 -2.35 -15.35
CA SER A 102 -13.53 -1.37 -15.50
C SER A 102 -12.23 -1.84 -14.86
N TRP A 103 -12.28 -2.72 -13.86
CA TRP A 103 -11.11 -3.15 -13.09
C TRP A 103 -10.03 -3.81 -13.93
N LYS A 104 -10.40 -4.49 -15.02
CA LYS A 104 -9.45 -5.09 -15.97
C LYS A 104 -8.83 -4.10 -16.96
N LYS A 105 -9.38 -2.89 -17.08
CA LYS A 105 -8.90 -1.88 -18.04
C LYS A 105 -7.55 -1.32 -17.63
N SER A 106 -7.37 -1.04 -16.34
CA SER A 106 -6.10 -0.53 -15.83
C SER A 106 -5.97 -0.69 -14.30
N PRO A 107 -4.73 -0.67 -13.77
CA PRO A 107 -4.48 -0.60 -12.33
C PRO A 107 -5.16 0.61 -11.67
N HIS A 108 -5.25 1.74 -12.38
CA HIS A 108 -5.91 2.95 -11.87
C HIS A 108 -7.42 2.76 -11.71
N SER A 109 -8.06 2.08 -12.67
CA SER A 109 -9.50 1.79 -12.63
C SER A 109 -9.86 0.90 -11.44
N LEU A 110 -9.07 -0.16 -11.20
CA LEU A 110 -9.25 -1.01 -10.01
C LEU A 110 -9.06 -0.22 -8.70
N ALA A 111 -8.03 0.62 -8.62
CA ALA A 111 -7.76 1.42 -7.43
C ALA A 111 -8.85 2.48 -7.16
N ALA A 112 -9.46 3.02 -8.23
CA ALA A 112 -10.51 4.02 -8.17
C ALA A 112 -11.92 3.44 -7.96
N SER A 113 -12.07 2.12 -7.95
CA SER A 113 -13.36 1.44 -7.75
C SER A 113 -14.12 1.99 -6.54
N GLU A 114 -15.38 2.36 -6.78
CA GLU A 114 -16.32 2.79 -5.73
C GLU A 114 -16.97 1.60 -5.01
N TYR A 115 -16.88 0.40 -5.60
CA TYR A 115 -17.52 -0.83 -5.12
C TYR A 115 -16.52 -1.86 -4.58
N GLY A 116 -15.41 -1.41 -3.99
CA GLY A 116 -14.52 -2.26 -3.19
C GLY A 116 -13.50 -3.10 -3.97
N GLY A 117 -13.25 -2.80 -5.26
CA GLY A 117 -12.26 -3.55 -6.05
C GLY A 117 -10.84 -3.52 -5.48
N SER A 118 -10.45 -2.40 -4.89
CA SER A 118 -9.18 -2.26 -4.18
C SER A 118 -9.12 -3.15 -2.93
N ASP A 119 -10.23 -3.29 -2.20
CA ASP A 119 -10.30 -4.10 -0.99
C ASP A 119 -10.22 -5.60 -1.32
N LEU A 120 -10.86 -6.03 -2.41
CA LEU A 120 -10.73 -7.39 -2.94
C LEU A 120 -9.31 -7.71 -3.40
N LEU A 121 -8.64 -6.77 -4.07
CA LEU A 121 -7.22 -6.95 -4.42
C LEU A 121 -6.37 -7.08 -3.16
N VAL A 122 -6.59 -6.24 -2.14
CA VAL A 122 -5.86 -6.33 -0.87
C VAL A 122 -6.04 -7.73 -0.27
N GLN A 123 -7.28 -8.23 -0.19
CA GLN A 123 -7.55 -9.60 0.30
C GLN A 123 -6.83 -10.67 -0.52
N PHE A 124 -6.84 -10.57 -1.84
CA PHE A 124 -6.12 -11.48 -2.73
C PHE A 124 -4.60 -11.46 -2.47
N LEU A 125 -4.00 -10.27 -2.33
CA LEU A 125 -2.56 -10.14 -2.07
C LEU A 125 -2.18 -10.72 -0.72
N LYS A 126 -3.01 -10.51 0.30
CA LYS A 126 -2.84 -11.08 1.63
C LYS A 126 -2.71 -12.60 1.58
N GLN A 127 -3.61 -13.26 0.83
CA GLN A 127 -3.56 -14.70 0.58
C GLN A 127 -2.37 -15.16 -0.27
N GLN A 128 -1.94 -14.37 -1.25
CA GLN A 128 -0.89 -14.76 -2.20
C GLN A 128 0.54 -14.52 -1.68
N THR A 129 0.73 -13.56 -0.77
CA THR A 129 2.06 -13.22 -0.26
C THR A 129 2.15 -13.35 1.25
N SER A 130 1.46 -12.47 1.98
CA SER A 130 1.45 -12.38 3.43
C SER A 130 0.64 -11.17 3.83
N ASP A 131 -0.26 -11.34 4.80
CA ASP A 131 -1.00 -10.26 5.43
C ASP A 131 -0.10 -9.15 5.98
N ASP A 132 1.03 -9.55 6.57
CA ASP A 132 2.01 -8.64 7.16
C ASP A 132 2.67 -7.77 6.10
N TYR A 133 2.99 -8.35 4.95
CA TYR A 133 3.63 -7.61 3.85
C TYR A 133 2.70 -6.55 3.27
N VAL A 134 1.43 -6.91 3.05
CA VAL A 134 0.43 -5.97 2.50
C VAL A 134 0.16 -4.84 3.49
N ASP A 135 -0.09 -5.16 4.76
CA ASP A 135 -0.39 -4.16 5.77
C ASP A 135 0.80 -3.24 6.05
N PHE A 136 2.01 -3.80 6.20
CA PHE A 136 3.21 -2.98 6.40
C PHE A 136 3.47 -2.05 5.22
N TRP A 137 3.34 -2.55 3.98
CA TRP A 137 3.58 -1.71 2.79
C TRP A 137 2.60 -0.53 2.72
N LEU A 138 1.32 -0.76 3.04
CA LEU A 138 0.29 0.28 3.09
C LEU A 138 0.55 1.27 4.24
N GLU A 139 0.72 0.79 5.48
CA GLU A 139 0.88 1.65 6.65
C GLU A 139 2.16 2.50 6.58
N SER A 140 3.29 1.91 6.16
CA SER A 140 4.54 2.64 5.95
C SER A 140 4.43 3.66 4.81
N GLY A 141 3.65 3.35 3.77
CA GLY A 141 3.35 4.26 2.67
C GLY A 141 2.49 5.44 3.12
N GLU A 142 1.41 5.17 3.86
CA GLU A 142 0.56 6.20 4.42
C GLU A 142 1.33 7.14 5.36
N TYR A 143 2.19 6.57 6.21
CA TYR A 143 3.14 7.33 7.04
C TYR A 143 4.08 8.21 6.21
N ARG A 144 4.64 7.68 5.12
CA ARG A 144 5.59 8.39 4.27
C ARG A 144 4.92 9.53 3.48
N TRP A 145 3.75 9.27 2.91
CA TRP A 145 3.05 10.19 2.01
C TRP A 145 2.09 11.14 2.74
N THR A 146 1.80 10.91 4.02
CA THR A 146 1.05 11.89 4.80
C THR A 146 1.84 13.20 4.94
N ARG A 147 1.12 14.32 4.98
CA ARG A 147 1.67 15.68 5.10
C ARG A 147 1.79 16.11 6.57
N THR A 148 1.73 15.17 7.51
CA THR A 148 1.91 15.45 8.93
C THR A 148 3.28 16.11 9.15
N LYS A 149 3.27 17.30 9.75
CA LYS A 149 4.50 18.02 10.09
C LYS A 149 5.35 17.20 11.06
N PRO A 150 6.69 17.36 11.05
CA PRO A 150 7.54 16.79 12.10
C PRO A 150 7.02 17.09 13.51
N GLY A 151 7.09 16.10 14.40
CA GLY A 151 6.70 16.23 15.80
C GLY A 151 5.95 15.01 16.33
N ARG A 152 5.47 15.12 17.57
CA ARG A 152 4.96 14.01 18.39
C ARG A 152 3.95 13.09 17.69
N LYS A 153 3.00 13.63 16.91
CA LYS A 153 2.01 12.81 16.19
C LYS A 153 2.65 11.90 15.14
N ARG A 154 3.66 12.40 14.42
CA ARG A 154 4.40 11.60 13.45
C ARG A 154 5.26 10.56 14.15
N ASP A 155 5.91 10.94 15.24
CA ASP A 155 6.78 10.02 15.99
C ASP A 155 5.98 8.88 16.61
N ILE A 156 4.80 9.16 17.17
CA ILE A 156 3.87 8.13 17.68
C ILE A 156 3.46 7.17 16.57
N GLU A 157 3.12 7.68 15.38
CA GLU A 157 2.71 6.83 14.26
C GLU A 157 3.87 5.98 13.74
N ALA A 158 5.08 6.54 13.67
CA ALA A 158 6.27 5.77 13.32
C ALA A 158 6.54 4.65 14.34
N GLN A 159 6.46 4.98 15.63
CA GLN A 159 6.66 4.00 16.70
C GLN A 159 5.61 2.89 16.63
N ARG A 160 4.33 3.23 16.37
CA ARG A 160 3.25 2.26 16.18
C ARG A 160 3.55 1.26 15.06
N ILE A 161 4.02 1.73 13.91
CA ILE A 161 4.38 0.87 12.78
C ILE A 161 5.61 0.01 13.13
N TYR A 162 6.60 0.59 13.80
CA TYR A 162 7.81 -0.12 14.23
C TYR A 162 7.47 -1.25 15.20
N ASP A 163 6.70 -0.97 16.24
CA ASP A 163 6.29 -1.97 17.24
C ASP A 163 5.40 -3.06 16.66
N LYS A 164 4.67 -2.75 15.58
CA LYS A 164 3.78 -3.72 14.93
C LYS A 164 4.51 -4.71 14.03
N PHE A 165 5.53 -4.27 13.27
CA PHE A 165 6.13 -5.09 12.19
C PHE A 165 7.65 -5.29 12.28
N VAL A 166 8.35 -4.47 13.05
CA VAL A 166 9.82 -4.38 13.05
C VAL A 166 10.42 -4.85 14.36
N TYR A 167 9.79 -4.50 15.49
CA TYR A 167 10.30 -4.83 16.82
C TYR A 167 10.50 -6.34 17.01
N GLY A 168 11.57 -6.73 17.70
CA GLY A 168 12.06 -8.10 17.72
C GLY A 168 11.07 -9.14 18.23
N GLU A 169 10.14 -8.74 19.10
CA GLU A 169 9.16 -9.59 19.76
C GLU A 169 7.72 -9.36 19.28
N CYS A 170 7.52 -8.56 18.21
CA CYS A 170 6.16 -8.27 17.77
C CYS A 170 5.51 -9.48 17.06
N PRO A 171 4.19 -9.69 17.22
CA PRO A 171 3.51 -10.87 16.69
C PRO A 171 3.44 -10.90 15.16
N ARG A 172 3.59 -9.73 14.52
CA ARG A 172 3.54 -9.56 13.05
C ARG A 172 4.92 -9.19 12.49
N LYS A 173 5.99 -9.71 13.10
CA LYS A 173 7.36 -9.40 12.73
C LYS A 173 7.65 -9.84 11.29
N ILE A 174 8.12 -8.90 10.49
CA ILE A 174 8.65 -9.18 9.15
C ILE A 174 10.16 -9.32 9.25
N ALA A 175 10.67 -10.42 8.70
CA ALA A 175 12.10 -10.73 8.72
C ALA A 175 12.92 -9.58 8.11
N HIS A 176 14.07 -9.30 8.73
CA HIS A 176 15.08 -8.34 8.28
C HIS A 176 14.69 -6.86 8.30
N LEU A 177 13.44 -6.47 8.60
CA LEU A 177 13.07 -5.04 8.62
C LEU A 177 13.82 -4.26 9.71
N GLU A 178 14.17 -4.89 10.83
CA GLU A 178 15.00 -4.27 11.88
C GLU A 178 16.36 -3.78 11.35
N LYS A 179 16.85 -4.40 10.28
CA LYS A 179 18.11 -4.04 9.60
C LYS A 179 17.93 -2.98 8.51
N MET A 180 16.68 -2.58 8.22
CA MET A 180 16.32 -1.61 7.17
C MET A 180 15.59 -0.37 7.70
N CYS A 181 15.05 -0.44 8.91
CA CYS A 181 14.32 0.62 9.59
C CYS A 181 15.22 1.33 10.61
N PHE A 182 15.76 2.49 10.25
CA PHE A 182 16.62 3.28 11.14
C PHE A 182 15.80 4.31 11.92
N VAL A 183 14.99 3.86 12.87
CA VAL A 183 14.29 4.75 13.80
C VAL A 183 15.33 5.30 14.79
N SER A 184 15.69 6.58 14.66
CA SER A 184 16.53 7.24 15.67
C SER A 184 15.76 7.32 16.98
N ARG A 185 16.32 6.76 18.06
CA ARG A 185 15.75 6.90 19.42
C ARG A 185 15.91 8.32 20.01
N GLN A 186 16.71 9.19 19.39
CA GLN A 186 17.18 10.45 19.98
C GLN A 186 16.70 11.71 19.25
N GLY A 187 15.83 11.60 18.24
CA GLY A 187 15.36 12.74 17.47
C GLY A 187 14.05 12.48 16.72
N PRO A 188 13.45 13.53 16.13
CA PRO A 188 12.18 13.39 15.40
C PRO A 188 12.34 12.41 14.25
N THR A 189 11.43 11.44 14.16
CA THR A 189 11.52 10.35 13.18
C THR A 189 11.22 10.88 11.78
N GLY A 190 12.13 10.69 10.83
CA GLY A 190 11.97 11.14 9.44
C GLY A 190 10.80 10.48 8.71
N ARG A 191 10.26 11.12 7.67
CA ARG A 191 9.17 10.54 6.83
C ARG A 191 9.63 9.33 6.02
N ASP A 192 10.93 9.24 5.80
CA ASP A 192 11.62 8.24 5.01
C ASP A 192 12.19 7.09 5.86
N VAL A 193 11.87 7.03 7.16
CA VAL A 193 12.39 6.00 8.08
C VAL A 193 12.15 4.57 7.62
N PHE A 194 11.03 4.32 6.92
CA PHE A 194 10.64 3.02 6.40
C PHE A 194 10.98 2.83 4.91
N ILE A 195 11.66 3.77 4.25
CA ILE A 195 11.77 3.76 2.77
C ILE A 195 12.46 2.49 2.24
N CYS A 196 13.55 2.04 2.89
CA CYS A 196 14.26 0.82 2.49
C CYS A 196 13.44 -0.43 2.79
N ALA A 197 12.84 -0.51 3.97
CA ALA A 197 11.98 -1.61 4.37
C ALA A 197 10.74 -1.74 3.46
N GLN A 198 10.09 -0.62 3.11
CA GLN A 198 8.94 -0.60 2.20
C GLN A 198 9.34 -1.09 0.80
N ALA A 199 10.48 -0.64 0.28
CA ALA A 199 11.00 -1.10 -1.01
C ALA A 199 11.28 -2.61 -0.98
N TYR A 200 11.96 -3.09 0.07
CA TYR A 200 12.23 -4.52 0.27
C TYR A 200 10.94 -5.35 0.30
N VAL A 201 9.93 -4.95 1.08
CA VAL A 201 8.63 -5.63 1.09
C VAL A 201 7.97 -5.58 -0.30
N GLY A 202 8.10 -4.45 -1.02
CA GLY A 202 7.62 -4.31 -2.39
C GLY A 202 8.20 -5.34 -3.37
N THR A 203 9.42 -5.83 -3.14
CA THR A 203 10.03 -6.88 -3.98
C THR A 203 9.30 -8.22 -3.85
N ASN A 204 8.67 -8.48 -2.71
CA ASN A 204 7.99 -9.75 -2.43
C ASN A 204 6.67 -9.90 -3.17
N PHE A 205 6.08 -8.81 -3.69
CA PHE A 205 4.89 -8.92 -4.53
C PHE A 205 5.26 -9.43 -5.93
N PRO A 206 4.64 -10.53 -6.43
CA PRO A 206 4.86 -10.99 -7.79
C PRO A 206 4.56 -9.92 -8.84
N LYS A 207 5.33 -9.92 -9.94
CA LYS A 207 5.14 -8.95 -11.04
C LYS A 207 3.77 -9.10 -11.71
N ASP A 208 3.21 -10.31 -11.69
CA ASP A 208 1.96 -10.68 -12.31
C ASP A 208 0.75 -10.70 -11.35
N SER A 209 0.89 -10.20 -10.10
CA SER A 209 -0.21 -10.23 -9.11
C SER A 209 -1.52 -9.63 -9.63
N TYR A 210 -1.46 -8.51 -10.36
CA TYR A 210 -2.66 -7.90 -10.94
C TYR A 210 -3.32 -8.79 -12.00
N LYS A 211 -2.51 -9.44 -12.85
CA LYS A 211 -3.01 -10.40 -13.84
C LYS A 211 -3.65 -11.61 -13.16
N LYS A 212 -2.99 -12.16 -12.13
CA LYS A 212 -3.50 -13.29 -11.35
C LYS A 212 -4.81 -12.94 -10.63
N PHE A 213 -4.91 -11.76 -10.03
CA PHE A 213 -6.15 -11.28 -9.43
C PHE A 213 -7.33 -11.29 -10.43
N LEU A 214 -7.11 -10.81 -11.66
CA LEU A 214 -8.14 -10.82 -12.70
C LEU A 214 -8.47 -12.22 -13.24
N GLN A 215 -7.71 -13.25 -12.86
CA GLN A 215 -7.94 -14.66 -13.17
C GLN A 215 -8.41 -15.45 -11.94
N ASP A 216 -8.42 -14.83 -10.77
CA ASP A 216 -8.76 -15.47 -9.51
C ASP A 216 -10.27 -15.67 -9.39
N PRO A 217 -10.73 -16.80 -8.79
CA PRO A 217 -12.14 -17.03 -8.53
C PRO A 217 -12.85 -15.87 -7.81
N ILE A 218 -12.17 -15.12 -6.94
CA ILE A 218 -12.77 -13.99 -6.23
C ILE A 218 -13.31 -12.92 -7.19
N TYR A 219 -12.57 -12.63 -8.26
CA TYR A 219 -12.96 -11.66 -9.29
C TYR A 219 -13.93 -12.28 -10.29
N LEU A 220 -13.63 -13.49 -10.78
CA LEU A 220 -14.43 -14.15 -11.83
C LEU A 220 -15.84 -14.48 -11.36
N ASN A 221 -16.00 -14.97 -10.12
CA ASN A 221 -17.31 -15.26 -9.55
C ASN A 221 -18.12 -13.99 -9.34
N LEU A 222 -17.49 -12.91 -8.83
CA LEU A 222 -18.15 -11.62 -8.69
C LEU A 222 -18.66 -11.09 -10.03
N LEU A 223 -17.81 -11.13 -11.07
CA LEU A 223 -18.18 -10.69 -12.41
C LEU A 223 -19.33 -11.52 -13.00
N LYS A 224 -19.33 -12.84 -12.78
CA LYS A 224 -20.40 -13.74 -13.23
C LYS A 224 -21.71 -13.41 -12.52
N THR A 225 -21.70 -13.29 -11.19
CA THR A 225 -22.90 -12.97 -10.39
C THR A 225 -23.54 -11.67 -10.84
N VAL A 226 -22.75 -10.61 -11.04
CA VAL A 226 -23.27 -9.31 -11.48
C VAL A 226 -23.71 -9.31 -12.94
N SER A 227 -23.16 -10.20 -13.77
CA SER A 227 -23.59 -10.35 -15.17
C SER A 227 -24.88 -11.18 -15.30
N SER A 228 -25.06 -12.22 -14.50
CA SER A 228 -26.28 -13.03 -14.48
C SER A 228 -27.46 -12.33 -13.78
N GLY A 229 -27.19 -11.54 -12.73
CA GLY A 229 -28.22 -10.75 -12.06
C GLY A 229 -28.83 -9.67 -12.97
N ALA A 230 -28.05 -9.16 -13.94
CA ALA A 230 -28.58 -8.23 -14.95
C ALA A 230 -29.57 -8.89 -15.92
N THR A 231 -29.53 -10.23 -16.07
CA THR A 231 -30.48 -10.95 -16.92
C THR A 231 -31.83 -11.14 -16.24
N GLN A 232 -31.88 -11.22 -14.90
CA GLN A 232 -33.13 -11.45 -14.16
C GLN A 232 -33.97 -10.19 -13.89
N LEU A 233 -33.47 -8.99 -14.20
CA LEU A 233 -34.20 -7.74 -13.99
C LEU A 233 -34.95 -7.23 -15.24
N ASN A 234 -34.89 -7.97 -16.35
CA ASN A 234 -35.52 -7.57 -17.62
C ASN A 234 -36.68 -8.49 -18.06
N GLU A 235 -37.18 -9.34 -17.17
CA GLU A 235 -38.43 -10.10 -17.35
C GLU A 235 -39.50 -9.56 -16.40
#